data_AF-A0AAU6LHW0-F1
#
_entry.id   AF-A0AAU6LHW0-F1
#
_cell.length_a   1.000
_cell.length_b   1.000
_cell.length_c   1.000
_cell.angle_alpha   90.00
_cell.angle_beta   90.00
_cell.angle_gamma   90.00
#
_symmetry.space_group_name_H-M   'P 1'
#
loop_
_entity.id
_entity.type
_entity.pdbx_description
1 polymer ?
#
loop_
_entity_poly.entity_id
_entity_poly.type
_entity_poly.pdbx_seq_one_letter_code
_entity_poly.pdbx_strand_id
1 'polypeptide(L)'
;MRNDNSPPPPESGSSIDPDRSWFTRRATLVVGVAALAPATLAGWVLTQAFAGTGSDGPSRSTPPSASHSTLSPGQRDSKPGSAPAEGASASTSASTSPSASQSTTAAAPAPARGPLAGKTVVVDPGHNAGNFEHTDEIDQQVDIGTGRKECDTTGTTTNAGYKEADFTLDVSRRLRTALEAQGAKVVLTHQADRPWGPCITERARIGNEAKADAVVSVHADGVSAGNRGFHVILPAKVKGGAADTAKIVGPSRELGERIAGNFARTTGSAPANYLGSGTGLVVRDDLGGLNLSTQPKVFIECGNMRDAKDAAQLTSPEWRQKAAQGIADGIVGFLGG
;
A
#
# COMPACT_ATOMS: atom_id res chain seq x y z
N MET A 1 32.62 65.62 -20.30
CA MET A 1 31.96 65.12 -19.08
C MET A 1 32.24 63.63 -19.00
N ARG A 2 32.67 63.09 -17.85
CA ARG A 2 33.04 61.66 -17.73
C ARG A 2 31.86 60.88 -17.18
N ASN A 3 31.59 59.72 -17.75
CA ASN A 3 30.58 58.79 -17.24
C ASN A 3 31.14 58.04 -16.05
N ASP A 4 30.43 58.05 -14.92
CA ASP A 4 30.62 57.08 -13.85
C ASP A 4 29.76 55.85 -14.18
N ASN A 5 30.35 54.67 -14.09
CA ASN A 5 29.76 53.40 -14.53
C ASN A 5 29.93 52.33 -13.45
N SER A 6 29.78 52.75 -12.18
CA SER A 6 29.92 51.92 -11.00
C SER A 6 28.62 51.16 -10.69
N PRO A 7 28.62 49.81 -10.63
CA PRO A 7 27.44 49.04 -10.22
C PRO A 7 27.14 49.20 -8.71
N PRO A 8 25.87 49.04 -8.28
CA PRO A 8 25.50 49.15 -6.87
C PRO A 8 26.10 48.01 -6.03
N PRO A 9 26.38 48.23 -4.74
CA PRO A 9 26.90 47.20 -3.84
C PRO A 9 25.84 46.11 -3.57
N PRO A 10 26.26 44.86 -3.32
CA PRO A 10 25.34 43.76 -3.04
C PRO A 10 24.66 43.92 -1.68
N GLU A 11 23.36 43.63 -1.61
CA GLU A 11 22.64 43.56 -0.34
C GLU A 11 23.19 42.41 0.53
N SER A 12 23.38 42.71 1.81
CA SER A 12 23.90 41.73 2.78
C SER A 12 22.78 40.86 3.33
N GLY A 13 22.99 39.55 3.35
CA GLY A 13 21.95 38.59 3.71
C GLY A 13 21.60 38.63 5.20
N SER A 14 20.29 38.63 5.49
CA SER A 14 19.75 38.34 6.82
C SER A 14 19.43 36.85 6.94
N SER A 15 20.30 36.11 7.64
CA SER A 15 20.07 34.73 8.02
C SER A 15 18.93 34.64 9.05
N ILE A 16 17.78 34.09 8.65
CA ILE A 16 16.70 33.75 9.57
C ILE A 16 16.96 32.34 10.12
N ASP A 17 17.36 32.28 11.38
CA ASP A 17 17.57 31.06 12.14
C ASP A 17 16.23 30.62 12.77
N PRO A 18 15.70 29.41 12.48
CA PRO A 18 14.45 28.95 13.07
C PRO A 18 14.66 28.49 14.52
N ASP A 19 14.03 29.22 15.45
CA ASP A 19 14.12 29.04 16.90
C ASP A 19 13.92 27.57 17.34
N ARG A 20 14.87 27.09 18.16
CA ARG A 20 14.97 25.72 18.65
C ARG A 20 14.81 25.68 20.16
N SER A 21 13.63 26.04 20.68
CA SER A 21 13.38 26.06 22.13
C SER A 21 11.93 25.73 22.57
N TRP A 22 11.53 24.44 22.56
CA TRP A 22 10.26 24.02 23.19
C TRP A 22 10.33 22.88 24.21
N PHE A 23 11.52 22.32 24.48
CA PHE A 23 11.71 21.39 25.60
C PHE A 23 12.99 21.68 26.41
N THR A 24 12.84 22.43 27.50
CA THR A 24 13.56 22.11 28.74
C THR A 24 12.94 22.80 29.96
N ARG A 25 12.95 22.09 31.10
CA ARG A 25 12.71 22.58 32.48
C ARG A 25 11.26 22.95 32.83
N ARG A 26 10.57 21.99 33.46
CA ARG A 26 10.36 22.03 34.92
C ARG A 26 10.14 20.61 35.47
N ALA A 27 11.16 20.10 36.15
CA ALA A 27 11.03 18.94 37.02
C ALA A 27 10.86 19.45 38.45
N THR A 28 9.75 19.11 39.09
CA THR A 28 9.60 19.21 40.54
C THR A 28 8.85 17.98 41.05
N LEU A 29 9.41 17.30 42.04
CA LEU A 29 8.85 16.12 42.67
C LEU A 29 7.45 16.35 43.25
N VAL A 30 6.57 15.37 43.09
CA VAL A 30 5.67 14.91 44.16
C VAL A 30 5.76 13.39 44.23
N VAL A 31 6.09 12.86 45.41
CA VAL A 31 6.03 11.42 45.71
C VAL A 31 4.64 11.12 46.30
N GLY A 32 3.95 10.14 45.74
CA GLY A 32 2.63 9.69 46.21
C GLY A 32 2.35 8.27 45.75
N VAL A 33 2.47 7.31 46.68
CA VAL A 33 2.39 5.86 46.44
C VAL A 33 0.94 5.40 46.24
N ALA A 34 0.67 4.59 45.21
CA ALA A 34 -0.22 3.41 45.30
C ALA A 34 -0.07 2.52 44.05
N ALA A 35 -0.06 1.21 44.26
CA ALA A 35 -0.03 0.21 43.18
C ALA A 35 -1.45 -0.15 42.72
N LEU A 36 -1.60 -0.52 41.44
CA LEU A 36 -2.28 -1.75 40.96
C LEU A 36 -2.48 -1.70 39.44
N ALA A 37 -2.12 -2.80 38.78
CA ALA A 37 -2.61 -3.22 37.47
C ALA A 37 -3.21 -4.64 37.66
N PRO A 38 -3.98 -5.22 36.72
CA PRO A 38 -4.46 -4.69 35.43
C PRO A 38 -5.99 -4.91 35.19
N ALA A 39 -6.43 -4.68 33.95
CA ALA A 39 -7.58 -5.29 33.26
C ALA A 39 -9.03 -4.95 33.69
N THR A 40 -9.75 -4.25 32.79
CA THR A 40 -11.16 -4.52 32.42
C THR A 40 -11.39 -4.12 30.95
N LEU A 41 -11.38 -5.11 30.04
CA LEU A 41 -11.85 -4.93 28.66
C LEU A 41 -12.78 -6.10 28.30
N ALA A 42 -13.88 -6.21 29.04
CA ALA A 42 -14.99 -7.13 28.78
C ALA A 42 -16.25 -6.64 29.52
N GLY A 43 -17.41 -6.64 28.86
CA GLY A 43 -18.70 -6.40 29.52
C GLY A 43 -19.55 -5.24 28.98
N TRP A 44 -19.93 -5.25 27.71
CA TRP A 44 -21.08 -4.46 27.24
C TRP A 44 -21.91 -5.13 26.12
N VAL A 45 -22.26 -6.40 26.32
CA VAL A 45 -23.41 -7.04 25.66
C VAL A 45 -24.09 -7.95 26.67
N LEU A 46 -25.39 -7.73 26.90
CA LEU A 46 -26.38 -8.45 27.75
C LEU A 46 -26.90 -7.64 28.94
N THR A 47 -28.06 -6.99 28.75
CA THR A 47 -29.30 -7.14 29.55
C THR A 47 -30.31 -6.05 29.14
N GLN A 48 -31.37 -6.41 28.40
CA GLN A 48 -32.71 -5.80 28.55
C GLN A 48 -33.77 -6.76 28.01
N ALA A 49 -34.18 -7.71 28.85
CA ALA A 49 -35.41 -8.47 28.68
C ALA A 49 -35.83 -8.97 30.06
N PHE A 50 -36.75 -8.25 30.72
CA PHE A 50 -37.80 -8.75 31.63
C PHE A 50 -38.54 -7.56 32.27
N ALA A 51 -39.64 -7.16 31.64
CA ALA A 51 -40.74 -6.46 32.30
C ALA A 51 -42.03 -6.85 31.57
N GLY A 52 -42.89 -7.62 32.23
CA GLY A 52 -44.15 -8.09 31.65
C GLY A 52 -45.29 -8.00 32.65
N THR A 53 -46.41 -7.45 32.19
CA THR A 53 -47.77 -7.46 32.77
C THR A 53 -48.68 -7.27 31.54
N GLY A 54 -49.48 -8.25 31.07
CA GLY A 54 -50.76 -8.70 31.65
C GLY A 54 -51.90 -7.73 31.25
N SER A 55 -53.07 -8.11 30.72
CA SER A 55 -53.61 -9.39 30.18
C SER A 55 -54.63 -9.06 29.04
N ASP A 56 -55.53 -9.88 28.48
CA ASP A 56 -56.10 -11.21 28.78
C ASP A 56 -56.81 -11.85 27.55
N GLY A 57 -57.34 -13.09 27.69
CA GLY A 57 -58.56 -13.54 26.99
C GLY A 57 -58.42 -14.67 25.93
N PRO A 58 -59.19 -15.80 25.99
CA PRO A 58 -58.80 -17.03 25.30
C PRO A 58 -59.76 -17.56 24.21
N SER A 59 -59.29 -18.54 23.41
CA SER A 59 -60.12 -19.61 22.80
C SER A 59 -59.28 -20.84 22.37
N ARG A 60 -59.79 -22.05 22.62
CA ARG A 60 -59.19 -23.35 22.25
C ARG A 60 -59.86 -23.95 21.02
N SER A 61 -59.10 -24.58 20.11
CA SER A 61 -59.51 -25.81 19.41
C SER A 61 -58.39 -26.42 18.54
N THR A 62 -58.31 -27.75 18.51
CA THR A 62 -57.38 -28.61 17.75
C THR A 62 -58.00 -30.02 17.63
N PRO A 63 -57.54 -30.94 16.75
CA PRO A 63 -57.06 -30.82 15.36
C PRO A 63 -57.87 -31.80 14.45
N PRO A 64 -57.41 -32.34 13.27
CA PRO A 64 -56.34 -33.35 13.22
C PRO A 64 -55.40 -33.41 11.96
N SER A 65 -54.22 -34.00 12.18
CA SER A 65 -53.39 -34.90 11.33
C SER A 65 -53.21 -34.74 9.80
N ALA A 66 -51.93 -34.73 9.37
CA ALA A 66 -51.34 -35.77 8.49
C ALA A 66 -49.79 -35.77 8.46
N SER A 67 -49.19 -36.89 8.89
CA SER A 67 -48.03 -37.64 8.36
C SER A 67 -46.73 -36.93 7.87
N HIS A 68 -45.53 -37.18 8.42
CA HIS A 68 -44.69 -38.41 8.35
C HIS A 68 -44.18 -38.75 6.92
N SER A 69 -42.90 -39.02 6.61
CA SER A 69 -41.71 -39.36 7.44
C SER A 69 -40.37 -38.98 6.79
N THR A 70 -39.31 -38.90 7.61
CA THR A 70 -37.89 -39.03 7.21
C THR A 70 -37.39 -40.48 7.42
N LEU A 71 -36.44 -40.96 6.61
CA LEU A 71 -35.57 -42.10 6.93
C LEU A 71 -34.16 -41.93 6.32
N SER A 72 -33.19 -42.65 6.90
CA SER A 72 -31.73 -42.41 6.81
C SER A 72 -30.97 -43.47 5.97
N PRO A 73 -29.63 -43.36 5.77
CA PRO A 73 -28.90 -44.03 4.67
C PRO A 73 -28.38 -45.46 4.97
N GLY A 74 -27.99 -46.17 3.90
CA GLY A 74 -27.32 -47.47 3.92
C GLY A 74 -25.93 -47.45 3.24
N GLN A 75 -25.09 -48.46 3.53
CA GLN A 75 -23.64 -48.48 3.23
C GLN A 75 -23.22 -49.53 2.17
N ARG A 76 -22.01 -49.33 1.59
CA ARG A 76 -21.05 -50.37 1.09
C ARG A 76 -21.50 -51.20 -0.16
N ASP A 77 -20.65 -51.77 -1.02
CA ASP A 77 -19.21 -52.15 -0.99
C ASP A 77 -18.48 -52.07 -2.38
N SER A 78 -17.28 -52.67 -2.51
CA SER A 78 -16.17 -52.41 -3.47
C SER A 78 -16.13 -53.14 -4.84
N LYS A 79 -15.48 -52.51 -5.87
CA LYS A 79 -14.56 -52.98 -6.98
C LYS A 79 -14.72 -54.38 -7.68
N PRO A 80 -14.01 -54.75 -8.79
CA PRO A 80 -13.26 -53.99 -9.82
C PRO A 80 -13.59 -54.38 -11.30
N GLY A 81 -12.95 -53.78 -12.31
CA GLY A 81 -12.94 -54.28 -13.69
C GLY A 81 -12.11 -53.44 -14.68
N SER A 82 -11.32 -54.09 -15.55
CA SER A 82 -10.42 -53.44 -16.53
C SER A 82 -10.82 -53.72 -17.99
N ALA A 83 -10.18 -52.98 -18.91
CA ALA A 83 -10.29 -53.04 -20.38
C ALA A 83 -10.07 -54.44 -21.01
N PRO A 84 -10.34 -54.62 -22.33
CA PRO A 84 -9.32 -54.26 -23.34
C PRO A 84 -9.87 -53.68 -24.67
N ALA A 85 -8.95 -53.39 -25.60
CA ALA A 85 -9.18 -52.92 -26.96
C ALA A 85 -8.95 -54.03 -28.01
N GLU A 86 -9.37 -53.83 -29.27
CA GLU A 86 -8.54 -53.94 -30.49
C GLU A 86 -9.34 -53.78 -31.80
N GLY A 87 -8.64 -53.47 -32.91
CA GLY A 87 -9.21 -53.44 -34.26
C GLY A 87 -8.36 -52.61 -35.25
N ALA A 88 -7.54 -53.26 -36.08
CA ALA A 88 -6.53 -52.60 -36.93
C ALA A 88 -6.52 -53.09 -38.39
N SER A 89 -6.17 -52.19 -39.33
CA SER A 89 -5.49 -52.42 -40.64
C SER A 89 -5.32 -51.05 -41.35
N ALA A 90 -4.12 -50.58 -41.72
CA ALA A 90 -3.30 -50.97 -42.89
C ALA A 90 -3.96 -50.53 -44.24
N SER A 91 -3.32 -49.84 -45.20
CA SER A 91 -1.90 -49.52 -45.46
C SER A 91 -1.76 -48.26 -46.35
N THR A 92 -0.60 -47.58 -46.35
CA THR A 92 0.26 -47.28 -47.54
C THR A 92 1.34 -46.22 -47.22
N SER A 93 2.49 -46.34 -47.88
CA SER A 93 3.66 -45.46 -47.72
C SER A 93 3.70 -44.38 -48.79
N ALA A 94 4.07 -43.15 -48.42
CA ALA A 94 4.58 -42.15 -49.35
C ALA A 94 5.64 -41.28 -48.63
N SER A 95 6.86 -41.29 -49.17
CA SER A 95 8.00 -40.55 -48.60
C SER A 95 7.94 -39.07 -48.97
N THR A 96 7.98 -38.18 -47.98
CA THR A 96 8.21 -36.74 -48.19
C THR A 96 9.33 -36.25 -47.27
N SER A 97 10.28 -35.52 -47.85
CA SER A 97 11.45 -34.98 -47.15
C SER A 97 11.05 -33.99 -46.06
N PRO A 98 11.80 -33.89 -44.94
CA PRO A 98 11.56 -32.87 -43.93
C PRO A 98 11.90 -31.49 -44.51
N SER A 99 10.87 -30.69 -44.79
CA SER A 99 11.05 -29.26 -45.01
C SER A 99 11.57 -28.63 -43.72
N ALA A 100 12.66 -27.88 -43.79
CA ALA A 100 13.27 -27.26 -42.62
C ALA A 100 12.29 -26.27 -41.96
N SER A 101 11.73 -26.64 -40.81
CA SER A 101 11.00 -25.71 -39.96
C SER A 101 11.97 -24.62 -39.53
N GLN A 102 11.84 -23.43 -40.13
CA GLN A 102 12.56 -22.24 -39.70
C GLN A 102 12.13 -21.94 -38.26
N SER A 103 13.03 -22.21 -37.33
CA SER A 103 12.92 -21.78 -35.95
C SER A 103 12.86 -20.26 -35.93
N THR A 104 11.67 -19.70 -35.77
CA THR A 104 11.46 -18.27 -35.53
C THR A 104 12.02 -17.92 -34.16
N THR A 105 13.31 -17.57 -34.11
CA THR A 105 13.90 -16.89 -32.96
C THR A 105 13.03 -15.67 -32.66
N ALA A 106 12.34 -15.69 -31.52
CA ALA A 106 11.55 -14.56 -31.06
C ALA A 106 12.45 -13.32 -31.03
N ALA A 107 12.11 -12.31 -31.82
CA ALA A 107 12.89 -11.09 -31.87
C ALA A 107 12.93 -10.46 -30.47
N ALA A 108 14.12 -9.99 -30.07
CA ALA A 108 14.26 -9.27 -28.82
C ALA A 108 13.25 -8.10 -28.77
N PRO A 109 12.59 -7.86 -27.62
CA PRO A 109 11.58 -6.81 -27.52
C PRO A 109 12.18 -5.47 -27.93
N ALA A 110 11.41 -4.70 -28.71
CA ALA A 110 11.85 -3.38 -29.17
C ALA A 110 12.23 -2.49 -27.97
N PRO A 111 13.27 -1.65 -28.09
CA PRO A 111 13.70 -0.80 -26.99
C PRO A 111 12.55 0.10 -26.54
N ALA A 112 12.38 0.22 -25.22
CA ALA A 112 11.36 1.05 -24.61
C ALA A 112 11.45 2.49 -25.11
N ARG A 113 10.30 3.08 -25.45
CA ARG A 113 10.18 4.45 -25.95
C ARG A 113 9.32 5.27 -24.98
N GLY A 114 9.66 6.54 -24.81
CA GLY A 114 8.95 7.47 -23.93
C GLY A 114 9.90 8.23 -23.00
N PRO A 115 9.36 9.16 -22.18
CA PRO A 115 10.17 10.01 -21.30
C PRO A 115 10.90 9.25 -20.18
N LEU A 116 10.51 7.99 -19.92
CA LEU A 116 11.15 7.12 -18.92
C LEU A 116 12.01 6.01 -19.54
N ALA A 117 12.32 6.09 -20.83
CA ALA A 117 13.16 5.09 -21.49
C ALA A 117 14.53 4.93 -20.78
N GLY A 118 14.83 3.71 -20.34
CA GLY A 118 16.06 3.39 -19.59
C GLY A 118 16.00 3.68 -18.09
N LYS A 119 14.89 4.24 -17.58
CA LYS A 119 14.65 4.45 -16.14
C LYS A 119 14.11 3.19 -15.48
N THR A 120 14.51 2.97 -14.23
CA THR A 120 13.91 1.93 -13.36
C THR A 120 13.12 2.58 -12.24
N VAL A 121 11.84 2.21 -12.11
CA VAL A 121 10.96 2.68 -11.02
C VAL A 121 10.54 1.48 -10.18
N VAL A 122 10.65 1.60 -8.86
CA VAL A 122 10.11 0.59 -7.93
C VAL A 122 8.81 1.10 -7.33
N VAL A 123 7.77 0.30 -7.43
CA VAL A 123 6.46 0.57 -6.81
C VAL A 123 6.25 -0.46 -5.70
N ASP A 124 5.93 0.03 -4.51
CA ASP A 124 5.78 -0.76 -3.30
C ASP A 124 4.29 -0.74 -2.90
N PRO A 125 3.50 -1.79 -3.21
CA PRO A 125 2.12 -1.87 -2.76
C PRO A 125 2.12 -2.12 -1.26
N GLY A 126 1.65 -1.14 -0.48
CA GLY A 126 1.61 -1.22 0.98
C GLY A 126 0.91 -2.48 1.48
N HIS A 127 1.48 -3.12 2.50
CA HIS A 127 0.97 -4.34 3.13
C HIS A 127 0.89 -5.54 2.19
N ASN A 128 0.28 -6.63 2.63
CA ASN A 128 -0.08 -7.79 1.82
C ASN A 128 -1.45 -8.31 2.27
N ALA A 129 -2.29 -8.70 1.31
CA ALA A 129 -3.67 -9.10 1.52
C ALA A 129 -3.84 -10.29 2.49
N GLY A 130 -2.83 -11.15 2.62
CA GLY A 130 -2.81 -12.30 3.55
C GLY A 130 -2.19 -12.03 4.93
N ASN A 131 -1.64 -10.84 5.20
CA ASN A 131 -0.99 -10.51 6.49
C ASN A 131 -1.89 -10.79 7.72
N PHE A 132 -3.22 -10.68 7.58
CA PHE A 132 -4.18 -10.95 8.66
C PHE A 132 -4.26 -12.42 9.10
N GLU A 133 -3.68 -13.36 8.34
CA GLU A 133 -3.59 -14.79 8.68
C GLU A 133 -2.20 -15.17 9.23
N HIS A 134 -1.28 -14.20 9.32
CA HIS A 134 0.16 -14.38 9.57
C HIS A 134 0.71 -13.36 10.58
N THR A 135 -0.01 -13.16 11.69
CA THR A 135 0.34 -12.17 12.72
C THR A 135 1.73 -12.43 13.33
N ASP A 136 2.04 -13.69 13.63
CA ASP A 136 3.31 -14.08 14.26
C ASP A 136 4.53 -13.79 13.36
N GLU A 137 4.36 -13.82 12.04
CA GLU A 137 5.42 -13.47 11.09
C GLU A 137 5.56 -11.97 10.85
N ILE A 138 4.46 -11.23 10.77
CA ILE A 138 4.50 -9.77 10.52
C ILE A 138 4.87 -8.97 11.77
N ASP A 139 4.58 -9.46 12.99
CA ASP A 139 4.93 -8.78 14.25
C ASP A 139 6.43 -8.89 14.59
N GLN A 140 7.21 -9.67 13.83
CA GLN A 140 8.65 -9.84 14.03
C GLN A 140 9.42 -8.52 13.90
N GLN A 141 10.21 -8.18 14.92
CA GLN A 141 10.84 -6.87 15.04
C GLN A 141 12.10 -6.70 14.17
N VAL A 142 11.95 -5.97 13.08
CA VAL A 142 13.01 -5.63 12.10
C VAL A 142 13.67 -4.29 12.41
N ASP A 143 14.96 -4.16 12.06
CA ASP A 143 15.74 -2.94 12.25
C ASP A 143 15.36 -1.87 11.21
N ILE A 144 15.04 -0.67 11.66
CA ILE A 144 14.69 0.47 10.78
C ILE A 144 15.76 1.59 10.79
N GLY A 145 16.95 1.30 11.33
CA GLY A 145 18.07 2.24 11.49
C GLY A 145 17.90 3.25 12.63
N THR A 146 16.68 3.74 12.86
CA THR A 146 16.31 4.60 14.00
C THR A 146 15.76 3.82 15.20
N GLY A 147 15.55 2.51 15.07
CA GLY A 147 14.96 1.67 16.10
C GLY A 147 14.50 0.32 15.56
N ARG A 148 13.49 -0.26 16.19
CA ARG A 148 12.82 -1.50 15.78
C ARG A 148 11.34 -1.23 15.51
N LYS A 149 10.78 -1.94 14.54
CA LYS A 149 9.34 -2.00 14.21
C LYS A 149 8.98 -3.39 13.72
N GLU A 150 7.69 -3.64 13.63
CA GLU A 150 7.07 -4.83 13.03
C GLU A 150 7.59 -5.01 11.58
N CYS A 151 7.69 -6.25 11.13
CA CYS A 151 8.11 -6.63 9.78
C CYS A 151 7.16 -6.03 8.75
N ASP A 152 5.85 -6.19 8.93
CA ASP A 152 4.79 -5.57 8.13
C ASP A 152 3.56 -5.39 9.03
N THR A 153 2.47 -4.82 8.52
CA THR A 153 1.18 -4.74 9.22
C THR A 153 0.05 -5.17 8.30
N THR A 154 -1.16 -5.40 8.84
CA THR A 154 -2.34 -5.71 8.01
C THR A 154 -2.80 -4.56 7.13
N GLY A 155 -2.42 -3.32 7.48
CA GLY A 155 -3.04 -2.11 6.96
C GLY A 155 -4.43 -1.87 7.57
N THR A 156 -5.08 -0.79 7.15
CA THR A 156 -6.44 -0.43 7.57
C THR A 156 -7.52 -1.04 6.65
N THR A 157 -8.78 -0.67 6.88
CA THR A 157 -9.92 -1.02 6.03
C THR A 157 -10.86 0.17 5.90
N THR A 158 -11.73 0.17 4.88
CA THR A 158 -12.94 0.99 4.95
C THR A 158 -13.90 0.45 6.01
N ASN A 159 -14.88 1.26 6.40
CA ASN A 159 -15.97 0.83 7.28
C ASN A 159 -16.88 -0.24 6.62
N ALA A 160 -16.78 -0.43 5.31
CA ALA A 160 -17.44 -1.50 4.54
C ALA A 160 -16.54 -2.73 4.33
N GLY A 161 -15.35 -2.78 4.92
CA GLY A 161 -14.46 -3.96 4.88
C GLY A 161 -13.52 -4.06 3.67
N TYR A 162 -13.45 -3.06 2.79
CA TYR A 162 -12.43 -3.05 1.72
C TYR A 162 -11.05 -2.81 2.35
N LYS A 163 -10.10 -3.73 2.16
CA LYS A 163 -8.79 -3.70 2.81
C LYS A 163 -7.85 -2.72 2.11
N GLU A 164 -6.96 -2.10 2.88
CA GLU A 164 -5.88 -1.27 2.35
C GLU A 164 -5.00 -2.08 1.38
N ALA A 165 -4.57 -3.29 1.77
CA ALA A 165 -3.73 -4.14 0.93
C ALA A 165 -4.33 -4.48 -0.45
N ASP A 166 -5.66 -4.54 -0.56
CA ASP A 166 -6.35 -4.76 -1.85
C ASP A 166 -6.40 -3.46 -2.68
N PHE A 167 -6.53 -2.30 -2.02
CA PHE A 167 -6.46 -0.98 -2.64
C PHE A 167 -5.06 -0.68 -3.19
N THR A 168 -4.02 -0.84 -2.37
CA THR A 168 -2.63 -0.52 -2.72
C THR A 168 -2.14 -1.39 -3.87
N LEU A 169 -2.52 -2.67 -3.88
CA LEU A 169 -2.18 -3.61 -4.95
C LEU A 169 -2.84 -3.27 -6.29
N ASP A 170 -4.13 -2.89 -6.30
CA ASP A 170 -4.82 -2.46 -7.53
C ASP A 170 -4.23 -1.14 -8.08
N VAL A 171 -4.03 -0.12 -7.23
CA VAL A 171 -3.40 1.14 -7.66
C VAL A 171 -1.97 0.92 -8.13
N SER A 172 -1.18 0.09 -7.45
CA SER A 172 0.21 -0.21 -7.86
C SER A 172 0.29 -0.96 -9.19
N ARG A 173 -0.65 -1.88 -9.47
CA ARG A 173 -0.74 -2.57 -10.76
C ARG A 173 -1.11 -1.60 -11.89
N ARG A 174 -2.03 -0.66 -11.66
CA ARG A 174 -2.36 0.42 -12.63
C ARG A 174 -1.19 1.37 -12.86
N LEU A 175 -0.49 1.75 -11.78
CA LEU A 175 0.67 2.63 -11.81
C LEU A 175 1.82 2.00 -12.60
N ARG A 176 2.08 0.69 -12.41
CA ARG A 176 3.01 -0.07 -13.25
C ARG A 176 2.66 0.08 -14.73
N THR A 177 1.43 -0.24 -15.13
CA THR A 177 1.01 -0.15 -16.53
C THR A 177 1.16 1.27 -17.09
N ALA A 178 0.85 2.30 -16.30
CA ALA A 178 1.04 3.69 -16.70
C ALA A 178 2.52 4.06 -16.92
N LEU A 179 3.43 3.61 -16.03
CA LEU A 179 4.87 3.86 -16.13
C LEU A 179 5.56 3.05 -17.25
N GLU A 180 5.17 1.78 -17.43
CA GLU A 180 5.64 0.93 -18.53
C GLU A 180 5.26 1.53 -19.89
N ALA A 181 4.06 2.12 -20.01
CA ALA A 181 3.64 2.85 -21.21
C ALA A 181 4.45 4.14 -21.48
N GLN A 182 5.18 4.67 -20.50
CA GLN A 182 6.13 5.77 -20.65
C GLN A 182 7.58 5.30 -20.88
N GLY A 183 7.79 3.98 -20.96
CA GLY A 183 9.09 3.36 -21.25
C GLY A 183 9.92 2.98 -20.02
N ALA A 184 9.39 3.11 -18.80
CA ALA A 184 10.08 2.70 -17.58
C ALA A 184 10.16 1.16 -17.47
N LYS A 185 11.27 0.66 -16.94
CA LYS A 185 11.30 -0.65 -16.29
C LYS A 185 10.66 -0.51 -14.92
N VAL A 186 9.59 -1.25 -14.64
CA VAL A 186 8.94 -1.24 -13.32
C VAL A 186 9.23 -2.53 -12.56
N VAL A 187 9.50 -2.39 -11.26
CA VAL A 187 9.64 -3.50 -10.32
C VAL A 187 8.61 -3.32 -9.21
N LEU A 188 7.80 -4.35 -8.92
CA LEU A 188 6.95 -4.37 -7.74
C LEU A 188 7.70 -5.04 -6.58
N THR A 189 7.53 -4.57 -5.34
CA THR A 189 8.13 -5.23 -4.16
C THR A 189 7.50 -6.59 -3.86
N HIS A 190 6.24 -6.79 -4.25
CA HIS A 190 5.53 -8.08 -4.30
C HIS A 190 4.35 -7.98 -5.26
N GLN A 191 3.73 -9.12 -5.60
CA GLN A 191 2.56 -9.17 -6.49
C GLN A 191 1.33 -9.87 -5.88
N ALA A 192 1.31 -10.05 -4.55
CA ALA A 192 0.48 -11.03 -3.84
C ALA A 192 0.74 -12.49 -4.29
N ASP A 193 2.02 -12.78 -4.54
CA ASP A 193 2.62 -14.05 -4.91
C ASP A 193 3.22 -14.81 -3.70
N ARG A 194 3.05 -14.27 -2.50
CA ARG A 194 3.47 -14.83 -1.20
C ARG A 194 2.41 -14.57 -0.12
N PRO A 195 2.26 -15.44 0.89
CA PRO A 195 1.16 -15.38 1.86
C PRO A 195 1.17 -14.12 2.74
N TRP A 196 2.35 -13.61 3.10
CA TRP A 196 2.52 -12.43 3.95
C TRP A 196 3.82 -11.68 3.62
N GLY A 197 3.93 -10.43 4.06
CA GLY A 197 5.08 -9.56 3.76
C GLY A 197 5.19 -9.23 2.26
N PRO A 198 6.36 -8.79 1.75
CA PRO A 198 7.68 -8.73 2.39
C PRO A 198 7.78 -7.76 3.56
N CYS A 199 8.78 -7.95 4.42
CA CYS A 199 9.04 -6.99 5.50
C CYS A 199 9.46 -5.62 4.94
N ILE A 200 9.24 -4.53 5.69
CA ILE A 200 9.65 -3.17 5.33
C ILE A 200 11.14 -3.03 5.02
N THR A 201 11.99 -3.85 5.64
CA THR A 201 13.43 -3.98 5.35
C THR A 201 13.69 -4.60 3.97
N GLU A 202 12.97 -5.65 3.62
CA GLU A 202 13.03 -6.31 2.31
C GLU A 202 12.47 -5.40 1.20
N ARG A 203 11.37 -4.69 1.45
CA ARG A 203 10.80 -3.68 0.55
C ARG A 203 11.81 -2.57 0.22
N ALA A 204 12.54 -2.07 1.21
CA ALA A 204 13.63 -1.12 1.00
C ALA A 204 14.82 -1.73 0.23
N ARG A 205 15.23 -2.96 0.58
CA ARG A 205 16.30 -3.71 -0.09
C ARG A 205 16.03 -3.90 -1.59
N ILE A 206 14.81 -4.27 -1.98
CA ILE A 206 14.40 -4.42 -3.39
C ILE A 206 14.61 -3.10 -4.16
N GLY A 207 14.22 -1.96 -3.58
CA GLY A 207 14.46 -0.63 -4.15
C GLY A 207 15.95 -0.33 -4.38
N ASN A 208 16.78 -0.68 -3.40
CA ASN A 208 18.23 -0.46 -3.43
C ASN A 208 18.93 -1.36 -4.46
N GLU A 209 18.61 -2.65 -4.49
CA GLU A 209 19.20 -3.63 -5.42
C GLU A 209 18.79 -3.38 -6.88
N ALA A 210 17.55 -2.93 -7.10
CA ALA A 210 17.07 -2.52 -8.42
C ALA A 210 17.79 -1.27 -8.97
N LYS A 211 18.51 -0.52 -8.12
CA LYS A 211 19.11 0.80 -8.44
C LYS A 211 18.09 1.75 -9.07
N ALA A 212 16.89 1.79 -8.49
CA ALA A 212 15.79 2.54 -9.05
C ALA A 212 16.04 4.05 -9.04
N ASP A 213 15.73 4.72 -10.15
CA ASP A 213 15.77 6.18 -10.25
C ASP A 213 14.71 6.85 -9.33
N ALA A 214 13.59 6.16 -9.09
CA ALA A 214 12.57 6.56 -8.13
C ALA A 214 11.89 5.34 -7.47
N VAL A 215 11.49 5.51 -6.22
CA VAL A 215 10.72 4.51 -5.46
C VAL A 215 9.46 5.18 -4.88
N VAL A 216 8.30 4.52 -4.99
CA VAL A 216 7.05 5.02 -4.39
C VAL A 216 6.34 3.89 -3.64
N SER A 217 5.99 4.14 -2.38
CA SER A 217 5.07 3.27 -1.63
C SER A 217 3.65 3.81 -1.75
N VAL A 218 2.69 2.95 -2.09
CA VAL A 218 1.27 3.32 -2.24
C VAL A 218 0.51 2.77 -1.03
N HIS A 219 -0.20 3.64 -0.31
CA HIS A 219 -0.93 3.36 0.93
C HIS A 219 -2.26 4.12 1.00
N ALA A 220 -3.08 3.85 2.01
CA ALA A 220 -4.21 4.69 2.39
C ALA A 220 -4.44 4.69 3.91
N ASP A 221 -4.62 5.88 4.49
CA ASP A 221 -4.61 6.09 5.93
C ASP A 221 -5.92 5.64 6.62
N GLY A 222 -5.89 5.47 7.93
CA GLY A 222 -6.98 5.00 8.78
C GLY A 222 -7.20 5.86 10.03
N VAL A 223 -7.56 7.13 9.86
CA VAL A 223 -7.78 8.11 10.95
C VAL A 223 -9.27 8.43 11.18
N SER A 224 -9.64 9.07 12.28
CA SER A 224 -11.07 9.31 12.61
C SER A 224 -11.85 10.05 11.51
N ALA A 225 -13.13 9.71 11.32
CA ALA A 225 -13.99 10.30 10.30
C ALA A 225 -14.06 11.84 10.38
N GLY A 226 -14.23 12.50 9.24
CA GLY A 226 -14.10 13.97 9.08
C GLY A 226 -12.69 14.40 8.67
N ASN A 227 -11.67 13.61 9.02
CA ASN A 227 -10.31 13.74 8.48
C ASN A 227 -10.24 13.06 7.11
N ARG A 228 -9.71 13.76 6.11
CA ARG A 228 -9.73 13.34 4.69
C ARG A 228 -8.64 14.06 3.89
N GLY A 229 -8.39 13.56 2.68
CA GLY A 229 -7.39 14.08 1.76
C GLY A 229 -6.08 13.29 1.80
N PHE A 230 -5.31 13.41 0.71
CA PHE A 230 -4.07 12.66 0.50
C PHE A 230 -2.89 13.32 1.20
N HIS A 231 -1.83 12.56 1.47
CA HIS A 231 -0.53 13.13 1.80
C HIS A 231 0.63 12.29 1.28
N VAL A 232 1.78 12.95 1.06
CA VAL A 232 3.02 12.34 0.62
C VAL A 232 4.05 12.47 1.73
N ILE A 233 4.58 11.33 2.18
CA ILE A 233 5.57 11.24 3.25
C ILE A 233 6.96 11.23 2.63
N LEU A 234 7.78 12.18 3.07
CA LEU A 234 9.16 12.41 2.68
C LEU A 234 10.10 11.90 3.78
N PRO A 235 11.28 11.36 3.43
CA PRO A 235 12.29 10.97 4.41
C PRO A 235 12.83 12.20 5.15
N ALA A 236 12.85 12.14 6.47
CA ALA A 236 13.70 13.00 7.29
C ALA A 236 15.19 12.71 7.02
N LYS A 237 16.07 13.61 7.47
CA LYS A 237 17.51 13.36 7.47
C LYS A 237 17.87 12.51 8.70
N VAL A 238 18.13 11.22 8.48
CA VAL A 238 18.51 10.26 9.52
C VAL A 238 19.82 9.57 9.18
N LYS A 239 20.58 9.24 10.22
CA LYS A 239 21.86 8.53 10.15
C LYS A 239 22.04 7.67 11.40
N GLY A 240 21.94 6.35 11.25
CA GLY A 240 22.00 5.39 12.35
C GLY A 240 21.77 3.96 11.87
N GLY A 241 22.50 2.99 12.43
CA GLY A 241 22.44 1.60 11.97
C GLY A 241 22.74 1.49 10.47
N ALA A 242 21.83 0.87 9.72
CA ALA A 242 21.89 0.76 8.27
C ALA A 242 21.27 1.96 7.51
N ALA A 243 20.68 2.94 8.20
CA ALA A 243 20.04 4.11 7.59
C ALA A 243 21.03 5.27 7.41
N ASP A 244 21.12 5.82 6.20
CA ASP A 244 21.71 7.13 5.89
C ASP A 244 20.92 7.77 4.73
N THR A 245 19.90 8.55 5.07
CA THR A 245 19.04 9.19 4.07
C THR A 245 19.62 10.50 3.52
N ALA A 246 20.80 10.94 3.97
CA ALA A 246 21.30 12.29 3.71
C ALA A 246 21.44 12.64 2.22
N LYS A 247 21.63 11.65 1.35
CA LYS A 247 21.69 11.81 -0.11
C LYS A 247 20.31 11.87 -0.78
N ILE A 248 19.27 11.31 -0.16
CA ILE A 248 17.95 11.15 -0.78
C ILE A 248 16.92 12.19 -0.32
N VAL A 249 17.13 12.92 0.79
CA VAL A 249 16.16 13.92 1.30
C VAL A 249 15.77 14.95 0.24
N GLY A 250 16.74 15.52 -0.48
CA GLY A 250 16.48 16.50 -1.55
C GLY A 250 15.71 15.90 -2.74
N PRO A 251 16.25 14.87 -3.42
CA PRO A 251 15.57 14.21 -4.52
C PRO A 251 14.19 13.64 -4.17
N SER A 252 14.01 13.09 -2.95
CA SER A 252 12.72 12.56 -2.49
C SER A 252 11.71 13.68 -2.24
N ARG A 253 12.16 14.85 -1.78
CA ARG A 253 11.30 16.04 -1.68
C ARG A 253 10.78 16.46 -3.05
N GLU A 254 11.66 16.57 -4.06
CA GLU A 254 11.25 16.93 -5.42
C GLU A 254 10.27 15.91 -6.01
N LEU A 255 10.58 14.61 -5.89
CA LEU A 255 9.68 13.52 -6.27
C LEU A 255 8.32 13.65 -5.59
N GLY A 256 8.29 13.91 -4.28
CA GLY A 256 7.06 14.02 -3.50
C GLY A 256 6.24 15.27 -3.82
N GLU A 257 6.89 16.42 -4.04
CA GLU A 257 6.23 17.66 -4.48
C GLU A 257 5.60 17.49 -5.87
N ARG A 258 6.30 16.84 -6.80
CA ARG A 258 5.77 16.50 -8.13
C ARG A 258 4.63 15.50 -8.04
N ILE A 259 4.74 14.42 -7.24
CA ILE A 259 3.63 13.48 -7.02
C ILE A 259 2.42 14.19 -6.40
N ALA A 260 2.59 14.98 -5.34
CA ALA A 260 1.48 15.68 -4.67
C ALA A 260 0.71 16.61 -5.63
N GLY A 261 1.42 17.45 -6.39
CA GLY A 261 0.80 18.39 -7.33
C GLY A 261 0.09 17.71 -8.51
N ASN A 262 0.64 16.61 -9.03
CA ASN A 262 0.00 15.83 -10.10
C ASN A 262 -1.18 15.00 -9.58
N PHE A 263 -1.05 14.38 -8.40
CA PHE A 263 -2.11 13.62 -7.74
C PHE A 263 -3.34 14.50 -7.49
N ALA A 264 -3.16 15.67 -6.86
CA ALA A 264 -4.24 16.62 -6.59
C ALA A 264 -4.96 17.03 -7.89
N ARG A 265 -4.20 17.36 -8.94
CA ARG A 265 -4.74 17.83 -10.23
C ARG A 265 -5.52 16.74 -10.97
N THR A 266 -5.02 15.50 -10.97
CA THR A 266 -5.62 14.39 -11.75
C THR A 266 -6.77 13.71 -11.00
N THR A 267 -6.73 13.62 -9.66
CA THR A 267 -7.81 13.03 -8.85
C THR A 267 -8.91 14.03 -8.49
N GLY A 268 -8.56 15.32 -8.32
CA GLY A 268 -9.41 16.33 -7.69
C GLY A 268 -9.43 16.26 -6.16
N SER A 269 -8.63 15.38 -5.54
CA SER A 269 -8.56 15.23 -4.09
C SER A 269 -7.67 16.30 -3.46
N ALA A 270 -8.11 16.84 -2.33
CA ALA A 270 -7.36 17.85 -1.59
C ALA A 270 -6.24 17.23 -0.74
N PRO A 271 -5.20 18.00 -0.39
CA PRO A 271 -4.28 17.65 0.71
C PRO A 271 -5.02 17.31 2.00
N ALA A 272 -4.43 16.42 2.79
CA ALA A 272 -4.92 16.01 4.10
C ALA A 272 -5.23 17.20 5.02
N ASN A 273 -6.44 17.23 5.59
CA ASN A 273 -6.85 18.29 6.53
C ASN A 273 -6.43 18.04 7.99
N TYR A 274 -5.67 16.97 8.25
CA TYR A 274 -5.30 16.49 9.59
C TYR A 274 -3.77 16.42 9.82
N LEU A 275 -2.96 16.63 8.78
CA LEU A 275 -1.49 16.67 8.84
C LEU A 275 -0.91 17.41 7.62
N GLY A 276 0.41 17.62 7.59
CA GLY A 276 1.11 18.23 6.45
C GLY A 276 0.79 19.71 6.20
N SER A 277 0.19 20.40 7.17
CA SER A 277 -0.06 21.86 7.18
C SER A 277 -0.71 22.41 5.90
N GLY A 278 -1.63 21.64 5.30
CA GLY A 278 -2.32 22.00 4.05
C GLY A 278 -1.49 21.85 2.76
N THR A 279 -0.19 21.54 2.86
CA THR A 279 0.68 21.26 1.70
C THR A 279 0.51 19.85 1.16
N GLY A 280 0.02 18.93 1.99
CA GLY A 280 -0.01 17.50 1.68
C GLY A 280 1.35 16.81 1.78
N LEU A 281 2.37 17.48 2.32
CA LEU A 281 3.71 16.91 2.53
C LEU A 281 3.99 16.73 4.02
N VAL A 282 4.52 15.56 4.41
CA VAL A 282 4.93 15.28 5.79
C VAL A 282 6.35 14.74 5.78
N VAL A 283 7.21 15.20 6.69
CA VAL A 283 8.57 14.67 6.86
C VAL A 283 8.60 13.75 8.06
N ARG A 284 9.09 12.50 7.92
CA ARG A 284 9.11 11.47 8.98
C ARG A 284 10.42 10.70 9.05
N ASP A 285 10.80 10.26 10.25
CA ASP A 285 12.01 9.50 10.59
C ASP A 285 11.71 8.11 11.19
N ASP A 286 10.44 7.71 11.25
CA ASP A 286 9.98 6.47 11.89
C ASP A 286 9.60 5.34 10.89
N LEU A 287 9.72 5.59 9.58
CA LEU A 287 9.34 4.62 8.55
C LEU A 287 10.57 3.89 8.00
N GLY A 288 10.76 2.62 8.39
CA GLY A 288 11.90 1.81 7.91
C GLY A 288 11.99 1.70 6.40
N GLY A 289 10.85 1.65 5.72
CA GLY A 289 10.79 1.66 4.25
C GLY A 289 11.36 2.94 3.61
N LEU A 290 11.37 4.08 4.31
CA LEU A 290 12.05 5.33 3.92
C LEU A 290 13.50 5.36 4.41
N ASN A 291 13.71 5.11 5.71
CA ASN A 291 15.01 5.24 6.38
C ASN A 291 16.12 4.38 5.76
N LEU A 292 15.75 3.19 5.28
CA LEU A 292 16.65 2.21 4.68
C LEU A 292 16.78 2.36 3.16
N SER A 293 16.12 3.35 2.55
CA SER A 293 16.24 3.61 1.13
C SER A 293 17.52 4.39 0.82
N THR A 294 18.23 3.93 -0.22
CA THR A 294 19.40 4.60 -0.80
C THR A 294 19.07 5.33 -2.10
N GLN A 295 17.82 5.21 -2.56
CA GLN A 295 17.28 5.81 -3.78
C GLN A 295 16.21 6.87 -3.41
N PRO A 296 15.86 7.81 -4.30
CA PRO A 296 14.77 8.76 -4.04
C PRO A 296 13.46 8.00 -3.75
N LYS A 297 12.89 8.17 -2.55
CA LYS A 297 11.69 7.44 -2.12
C LYS A 297 10.69 8.32 -1.38
N VAL A 298 9.42 8.13 -1.70
CA VAL A 298 8.29 8.66 -0.93
C VAL A 298 7.25 7.58 -0.64
N PHE A 299 6.38 7.83 0.34
CA PHE A 299 5.11 7.12 0.50
C PHE A 299 4.00 8.08 0.08
N ILE A 300 2.95 7.59 -0.57
CA ILE A 300 1.70 8.34 -0.76
C ILE A 300 0.56 7.62 -0.05
N GLU A 301 -0.04 8.33 0.90
CA GLU A 301 -1.31 8.00 1.53
C GLU A 301 -2.42 8.63 0.68
N CYS A 302 -3.12 7.82 -0.11
CA CYS A 302 -4.02 8.30 -1.15
C CYS A 302 -5.32 8.95 -0.63
N GLY A 303 -5.67 8.74 0.64
CA GLY A 303 -6.88 9.25 1.31
C GLY A 303 -7.16 8.46 2.59
N ASN A 304 -8.15 8.86 3.37
CA ASN A 304 -8.54 8.17 4.60
C ASN A 304 -9.64 7.11 4.37
N MET A 305 -9.34 5.82 4.54
CA MET A 305 -10.30 4.73 4.39
C MET A 305 -11.47 4.79 5.38
N ARG A 306 -11.30 5.46 6.52
CA ARG A 306 -12.32 5.57 7.58
C ARG A 306 -13.28 6.76 7.40
N ASP A 307 -12.99 7.70 6.52
CA ASP A 307 -13.92 8.76 6.11
C ASP A 307 -14.76 8.32 4.90
N ALA A 308 -16.06 8.56 4.95
CA ALA A 308 -16.98 8.07 3.91
C ALA A 308 -16.74 8.68 2.51
N LYS A 309 -16.19 9.90 2.42
CA LYS A 309 -15.96 10.57 1.13
C LYS A 309 -14.71 10.03 0.45
N ASP A 310 -13.63 9.89 1.21
CA ASP A 310 -12.40 9.27 0.71
C ASP A 310 -12.62 7.78 0.45
N ALA A 311 -13.30 7.04 1.33
CA ALA A 311 -13.66 5.65 1.10
C ALA A 311 -14.42 5.44 -0.23
N ALA A 312 -15.38 6.31 -0.56
CA ALA A 312 -16.11 6.26 -1.83
C ALA A 312 -15.18 6.45 -3.04
N GLN A 313 -14.18 7.34 -2.94
CA GLN A 313 -13.13 7.51 -3.95
C GLN A 313 -12.23 6.26 -4.05
N LEU A 314 -11.67 5.80 -2.93
CA LEU A 314 -10.75 4.66 -2.87
C LEU A 314 -11.41 3.37 -3.40
N THR A 315 -12.73 3.20 -3.20
CA THR A 315 -13.50 2.06 -3.75
C THR A 315 -13.86 2.17 -5.24
N SER A 316 -13.81 3.36 -5.86
CA SER A 316 -14.08 3.53 -7.31
C SER A 316 -12.88 3.07 -8.17
N PRO A 317 -13.08 2.14 -9.13
CA PRO A 317 -12.04 1.77 -10.10
C PRO A 317 -11.56 2.94 -10.96
N GLU A 318 -12.46 3.86 -11.32
CA GLU A 318 -12.17 5.04 -12.13
C GLU A 318 -11.28 6.03 -11.36
N TRP A 319 -11.57 6.24 -10.08
CA TRP A 319 -10.74 7.08 -9.23
C TRP A 319 -9.38 6.41 -8.95
N ARG A 320 -9.32 5.09 -8.72
CA ARG A 320 -8.03 4.36 -8.61
C ARG A 320 -7.18 4.48 -9.88
N GLN A 321 -7.79 4.55 -11.06
CA GLN A 321 -7.08 4.86 -12.30
C GLN A 321 -6.54 6.29 -12.32
N LYS A 322 -7.30 7.28 -11.85
CA LYS A 322 -6.82 8.68 -11.71
C LYS A 322 -5.68 8.81 -10.69
N ALA A 323 -5.78 8.10 -9.57
CA ALA A 323 -4.74 8.05 -8.54
C ALA A 323 -3.43 7.51 -9.13
N ALA A 324 -3.48 6.36 -9.80
CA ALA A 324 -2.33 5.78 -10.50
C ALA A 324 -1.75 6.73 -11.56
N GLN A 325 -2.59 7.38 -12.37
CA GLN A 325 -2.12 8.33 -13.37
C GLN A 325 -1.47 9.57 -12.74
N GLY A 326 -2.04 10.15 -11.69
CA GLY A 326 -1.47 11.30 -10.98
C GLY A 326 -0.10 10.99 -10.34
N ILE A 327 0.09 9.77 -9.82
CA ILE A 327 1.41 9.31 -9.34
C ILE A 327 2.38 9.16 -10.54
N ALA A 328 1.93 8.54 -11.63
CA ALA A 328 2.76 8.34 -12.83
C ALA A 328 3.22 9.68 -13.43
N ASP A 329 2.33 10.65 -13.58
CA ASP A 329 2.63 12.00 -14.09
C ASP A 329 3.65 12.72 -13.20
N GLY A 330 3.56 12.54 -11.88
CA GLY A 330 4.54 13.06 -10.92
C GLY A 330 5.94 12.45 -11.09
N ILE A 331 6.01 11.13 -11.31
CA ILE A 331 7.27 10.40 -11.58
C ILE A 331 7.84 10.77 -12.95
N VAL A 332 7.00 10.92 -13.98
CA VAL A 332 7.42 11.42 -15.30
C VAL A 332 8.03 12.81 -15.18
N GLY A 333 7.38 13.72 -14.44
CA GLY A 333 7.95 15.04 -14.18
C GLY A 333 9.28 14.98 -13.43
N PHE A 334 9.47 14.04 -12.51
CA PHE A 334 10.71 13.92 -11.74
C PHE A 334 11.87 13.33 -12.56
N LEU A 335 11.61 12.35 -13.42
CA LEU A 335 12.64 11.58 -14.13
C LEU A 335 12.86 11.98 -15.59
N GLY A 336 11.88 12.66 -16.21
CA GLY A 336 11.88 13.00 -17.64
C GLY A 336 12.49 14.37 -18.00
N GLY A 337 12.70 15.25 -17.00
CA GLY A 337 13.14 16.64 -17.18
C GLY A 337 12.02 17.65 -16.98
#